data_AF-A0A3M6VVH1-F1
#
_entry.id   AF-A0A3M6VVH1-F1
#
_cell.length_a   1.000
_cell.length_b   1.000
_cell.length_c   1.000
_cell.angle_alpha   90.00
_cell.angle_beta   90.00
_cell.angle_gamma   90.00
#
_symmetry.space_group_name_H-M   'P 1'
#
loop_
_entity.id
_entity.type
_entity.pdbx_description
1 polymer ?
#
loop_
_entity_poly.entity_id
_entity_poly.type
_entity_poly.pdbx_seq_one_letter_code
_entity_poly.pdbx_strand_id
1 'polypeptide(L)'
;MRTVGLLLFLPHVLNGLPVNTADSTAHCVKWRATSNCDPHGQREPHNDAACSQRITSGLSGFCECEGRRHVREVECDHHEFTCEEACAQESSADLSYPKGFEHVTCGSSIKLVHETSRYRLHSHEVAYGTGSGQQSVTTHMARNDVSSYWLVKEGDSEPVCQVGKPIECGATIRLEHMQTRRNLHSHMFKAPLSTKNLEVSAFGVAGEGDRLDSWIVECQENEQCSADGECEDDGLWKRGEIVRFRHQSTNYLLHTSSMARFDDSNCPHCPINGQQEVSGSATRTRDTLWFAGEGIYVTE
;
A
#
# COMPACT_ATOMS: atom_id res chain seq x y z
N MET A 1 -10.84 39.94 76.58
CA MET A 1 -9.70 39.03 76.91
C MET A 1 -9.79 37.82 76.00
N ARG A 2 -8.65 37.44 75.43
CA ARG A 2 -8.48 36.44 74.37
C ARG A 2 -8.74 35.03 74.90
N THR A 3 -9.38 34.18 74.09
CA THR A 3 -9.27 32.72 74.19
C THR A 3 -8.95 32.16 72.81
N VAL A 4 -7.82 31.46 72.76
CA VAL A 4 -7.27 30.73 71.61
C VAL A 4 -7.82 29.30 71.68
N GLY A 5 -8.21 28.72 70.54
CA GLY A 5 -8.70 27.35 70.45
C GLY A 5 -8.52 26.77 69.05
N LEU A 6 -7.29 26.33 68.78
CA LEU A 6 -6.81 25.28 67.86
C LEU A 6 -7.83 24.71 66.84
N LEU A 7 -7.71 25.09 65.56
CA LEU A 7 -8.33 24.40 64.42
C LEU A 7 -7.40 23.29 63.93
N LEU A 8 -7.87 22.05 64.02
CA LEU A 8 -7.22 20.83 63.53
C LEU A 8 -7.23 20.80 62.00
N PHE A 9 -6.06 20.62 61.39
CA PHE A 9 -5.89 20.31 59.98
C PHE A 9 -6.27 18.84 59.71
N LEU A 10 -7.27 18.62 58.86
CA LEU A 10 -7.54 17.32 58.22
C LEU A 10 -6.79 17.28 56.87
N PRO A 11 -6.01 16.24 56.57
CA PRO A 11 -5.38 16.11 55.26
C PRO A 11 -6.43 15.68 54.23
N HIS A 12 -6.50 16.40 53.11
CA HIS A 12 -7.26 16.00 51.94
C HIS A 12 -6.70 14.72 51.35
N VAL A 13 -7.50 13.65 51.39
CA VAL A 13 -7.28 12.42 50.63
C VAL A 13 -7.56 12.76 49.16
N LEU A 14 -6.50 12.96 48.39
CA LEU A 14 -6.55 12.96 46.92
C LEU A 14 -6.84 11.52 46.48
N ASN A 15 -8.11 11.23 46.17
CA ASN A 15 -8.48 10.03 45.44
C ASN A 15 -7.85 10.12 44.04
N GLY A 16 -6.81 9.32 43.82
CA GLY A 16 -6.26 9.09 42.48
C GLY A 16 -7.33 8.48 41.58
N LEU A 17 -7.56 9.12 40.44
CA LEU A 17 -8.30 8.52 39.33
C LEU A 17 -7.52 7.28 38.85
N PRO A 18 -8.19 6.17 38.52
CA PRO A 18 -7.50 5.03 37.92
C PRO A 18 -6.97 5.47 36.56
N VAL A 19 -5.65 5.43 36.40
CA VAL A 19 -5.01 5.45 35.08
C VAL A 19 -5.46 4.17 34.40
N ASN A 20 -6.30 4.32 33.37
CA ASN A 20 -6.69 3.23 32.49
C ASN A 20 -5.40 2.78 31.78
N THR A 21 -4.77 1.71 32.26
CA THR A 21 -3.75 0.99 31.51
C THR A 21 -4.46 0.30 30.37
N ALA A 22 -4.57 1.00 29.23
CA ALA A 22 -4.93 0.36 27.97
C ALA A 22 -3.97 -0.82 27.76
N ASP A 23 -4.54 -1.98 27.49
CA ASP A 23 -3.89 -3.27 27.38
C ASP A 23 -2.82 -3.23 26.28
N SER A 24 -1.55 -3.27 26.68
CA SER A 24 -0.39 -3.12 25.79
C SER A 24 -0.10 -4.36 24.92
N THR A 25 -1.01 -5.32 24.88
CA THR A 25 -0.86 -6.58 24.12
C THR A 25 -1.63 -6.59 22.78
N ALA A 26 -2.47 -5.58 22.51
CA ALA A 26 -3.43 -5.64 21.40
C ALA A 26 -2.83 -5.37 20.01
N HIS A 27 -1.73 -4.63 19.87
CA HIS A 27 -1.38 -4.03 18.58
C HIS A 27 -0.57 -4.88 17.60
N CYS A 28 -0.12 -6.08 17.98
CA CYS A 28 0.73 -6.95 17.16
C CYS A 28 0.00 -8.19 16.66
N VAL A 29 0.13 -8.48 15.37
CA VAL A 29 -0.42 -9.71 14.76
C VAL A 29 0.59 -10.85 14.87
N LYS A 30 1.81 -10.70 14.32
CA LYS A 30 2.96 -11.62 14.43
C LYS A 30 4.18 -11.15 13.63
N TRP A 31 5.31 -11.84 13.80
CA TRP A 31 6.45 -11.78 12.86
C TRP A 31 6.16 -12.57 11.58
N ARG A 32 6.46 -11.98 10.43
CA ARG A 32 6.35 -12.60 9.11
C ARG A 32 7.74 -12.80 8.52
N ALA A 33 8.16 -14.05 8.42
CA ALA A 33 9.46 -14.38 7.86
C ALA A 33 9.45 -14.37 6.32
N THR A 34 10.59 -13.98 5.76
CA THR A 34 10.86 -13.94 4.33
C THR A 34 12.24 -14.51 4.02
N SER A 35 12.42 -14.98 2.78
CA SER A 35 13.66 -15.59 2.31
C SER A 35 14.68 -14.56 1.76
N ASN A 36 15.90 -15.03 1.49
CA ASN A 36 16.98 -14.30 0.81
C ASN A 36 17.48 -13.04 1.52
N CYS A 37 17.37 -13.00 2.85
CA CYS A 37 17.75 -11.83 3.65
C CYS A 37 17.04 -10.55 3.19
N ASP A 38 15.86 -10.67 2.60
CA ASP A 38 15.07 -9.56 2.06
C ASP A 38 13.73 -9.51 2.80
N PRO A 39 13.40 -8.44 3.54
CA PRO A 39 12.12 -8.31 4.24
C PRO A 39 10.88 -8.39 3.34
N HIS A 40 11.05 -8.27 2.02
CA HIS A 40 9.99 -8.40 1.02
C HIS A 40 10.18 -9.61 0.09
N GLY A 41 11.10 -10.51 0.46
CA GLY A 41 11.34 -11.77 -0.22
C GLY A 41 10.15 -12.72 -0.18
N GLN A 42 10.36 -13.95 -0.67
CA GLN A 42 9.30 -14.95 -0.64
C GLN A 42 8.94 -15.26 0.82
N ARG A 43 7.65 -15.34 1.13
CA ARG A 43 7.18 -15.69 2.47
C ARG A 43 7.68 -17.07 2.89
N GLU A 44 8.14 -17.17 4.13
CA GLU A 44 8.53 -18.42 4.79
C GLU A 44 7.62 -18.69 6.00
N PRO A 45 6.35 -19.11 5.81
CA PRO A 45 5.39 -19.19 6.92
C PRO A 45 5.78 -20.14 8.05
N HIS A 46 6.67 -21.08 7.79
CA HIS A 46 7.21 -22.01 8.78
C HIS A 46 8.18 -21.34 9.77
N ASN A 47 8.71 -20.16 9.42
CA ASN A 47 9.60 -19.33 10.22
C ASN A 47 8.87 -18.09 10.82
N ASP A 48 7.57 -17.93 10.59
CA ASP A 48 6.76 -16.91 11.28
C ASP A 48 6.83 -17.13 12.81
N ALA A 49 6.85 -16.05 13.58
CA ALA A 49 7.07 -16.10 15.03
C ALA A 49 6.03 -15.27 15.81
N ALA A 50 5.78 -15.64 17.06
CA ALA A 50 4.85 -14.91 17.93
C ALA A 50 5.36 -13.50 18.27
N CYS A 51 4.47 -12.58 18.63
CA CYS A 51 4.82 -11.18 18.90
C CYS A 51 5.87 -10.98 19.98
N SER A 52 5.84 -11.80 21.03
CA SER A 52 6.79 -11.77 22.15
C SER A 52 8.09 -12.53 21.88
N GLN A 53 8.19 -13.25 20.76
CA GLN A 53 9.42 -13.96 20.40
C GLN A 53 10.49 -12.96 19.97
N ARG A 54 11.71 -13.15 20.49
CA ARG A 54 12.87 -12.37 20.07
C ARG A 54 13.30 -12.82 18.68
N ILE A 55 13.30 -11.89 17.74
CA ILE A 55 13.81 -12.08 16.39
C ILE A 55 15.30 -11.77 16.43
N THR A 56 16.14 -12.75 16.09
CA THR A 56 17.60 -12.63 16.11
C THR A 56 18.15 -12.44 14.70
N SER A 57 19.37 -11.89 14.60
CA SER A 57 20.10 -11.85 13.34
C SER A 57 20.15 -13.23 12.66
N GLY A 58 20.14 -13.24 11.34
CA GLY A 58 20.07 -14.41 10.47
C GLY A 58 18.69 -14.67 9.89
N LEU A 59 17.68 -13.90 10.29
CA LEU A 59 16.32 -13.94 9.75
C LEU A 59 16.01 -12.62 9.03
N SER A 60 15.24 -12.70 7.95
CA SER A 60 14.62 -11.54 7.30
C SER A 60 13.11 -11.59 7.41
N GLY A 61 12.48 -10.41 7.38
CA GLY A 61 11.03 -10.30 7.45
C GLY A 61 10.56 -8.97 8.02
N PHE A 62 9.33 -8.95 8.50
CA PHE A 62 8.70 -7.77 9.09
C PHE A 62 7.71 -8.15 10.19
N CYS A 63 7.42 -7.19 11.07
CA CYS A 63 6.33 -7.29 12.03
C CYS A 63 5.02 -6.83 11.39
N GLU A 64 4.01 -7.70 11.39
CA GLU A 64 2.65 -7.35 11.04
C GLU A 64 1.93 -6.89 12.31
N CYS A 65 1.41 -5.66 12.28
CA CYS A 65 0.62 -5.05 13.33
C CYS A 65 -0.84 -4.89 12.89
N GLU A 66 -1.73 -4.58 13.84
CA GLU A 66 -3.12 -4.25 13.53
C GLU A 66 -3.25 -3.11 12.51
N GLY A 67 -4.33 -3.12 11.72
CA GLY A 67 -4.57 -2.10 10.68
C GLY A 67 -3.65 -2.23 9.46
N ARG A 68 -3.20 -3.45 9.12
CA ARG A 68 -2.31 -3.78 7.98
C ARG A 68 -0.95 -3.05 7.99
N ARG A 69 -0.51 -2.57 9.16
CA ARG A 69 0.79 -1.91 9.28
C ARG A 69 1.92 -2.93 9.31
N HIS A 70 2.94 -2.69 8.49
CA HIS A 70 4.20 -3.43 8.54
C HIS A 70 5.28 -2.52 9.12
N VAL A 71 5.93 -2.99 10.18
CA VAL A 71 7.02 -2.28 10.88
C VAL A 71 8.23 -3.19 11.06
N ARG A 72 9.39 -2.61 11.35
CA ARG A 72 10.66 -3.34 11.51
C ARG A 72 10.91 -4.34 10.37
N GLU A 73 10.80 -3.84 9.15
CA GLU A 73 11.28 -4.53 7.95
C GLU A 73 12.81 -4.66 8.08
N VAL A 74 13.32 -5.89 8.18
CA VAL A 74 14.75 -6.16 8.40
C VAL A 74 15.27 -7.24 7.44
N GLU A 75 16.51 -7.02 6.98
CA GLU A 75 17.36 -8.03 6.35
C GLU A 75 18.00 -8.93 7.43
N CYS A 76 18.81 -9.93 7.06
CA CYS A 76 19.43 -10.84 8.04
C CYS A 76 20.37 -10.18 9.06
N ASP A 77 20.95 -9.01 8.74
CA ASP A 77 21.82 -8.26 9.64
C ASP A 77 21.03 -7.20 10.42
N HIS A 78 20.58 -7.56 11.60
CA HIS A 78 19.85 -6.67 12.49
C HIS A 78 20.07 -7.01 13.96
N HIS A 79 19.93 -6.01 14.83
CA HIS A 79 19.92 -6.24 16.28
C HIS A 79 18.63 -6.95 16.70
N GLU A 80 18.67 -7.70 17.79
CA GLU A 80 17.49 -8.42 18.26
C GLU A 80 16.35 -7.47 18.69
N PHE A 81 15.11 -7.85 18.41
CA PHE A 81 13.91 -7.11 18.83
C PHE A 81 12.71 -8.06 18.96
N THR A 82 11.59 -7.56 19.51
CA THR A 82 10.30 -8.24 19.50
C THR A 82 9.28 -7.47 18.66
N CYS A 83 8.31 -8.17 18.06
CA CYS A 83 7.25 -7.49 17.32
C CYS A 83 6.25 -6.79 18.23
N GLU A 84 6.10 -7.26 19.48
CA GLU A 84 5.33 -6.57 20.51
C GLU A 84 5.86 -5.15 20.75
N GLU A 85 7.17 -4.99 21.01
CA GLU A 85 7.79 -3.67 21.18
C GLU A 85 7.75 -2.84 19.89
N ALA A 86 7.95 -3.48 18.74
CA ALA A 86 7.93 -2.82 17.44
C ALA A 86 6.56 -2.24 17.10
N CYS A 87 5.48 -2.97 17.39
CA CYS A 87 4.11 -2.54 17.15
C CYS A 87 3.59 -1.62 18.27
N ALA A 88 4.16 -1.68 19.47
CA ALA A 88 3.82 -0.80 20.60
C ALA A 88 4.43 0.60 20.47
N GLN A 89 5.54 0.73 19.72
CA GLN A 89 5.98 2.05 19.27
C GLN A 89 4.90 2.56 18.30
N GLU A 90 4.15 3.59 18.72
CA GLU A 90 3.20 4.32 17.86
C GLU A 90 3.97 4.93 16.67
N SER A 91 4.28 4.10 15.67
CA SER A 91 4.86 4.57 14.43
C SER A 91 3.70 5.07 13.57
N SER A 92 3.44 6.36 13.72
CA SER A 92 2.65 7.25 12.87
C SER A 92 1.20 6.83 12.61
N ALA A 93 0.31 7.49 13.35
CA ALA A 93 -1.11 7.70 13.06
C ALA A 93 -1.96 6.41 13.11
N ASP A 94 -2.82 6.33 14.12
CA ASP A 94 -4.22 5.96 13.86
C ASP A 94 -4.58 6.49 12.47
N LEU A 95 -5.04 5.67 11.52
CA LEU A 95 -5.42 6.12 10.17
C LEU A 95 -6.69 7.02 10.20
N SER A 96 -6.81 7.87 11.22
CA SER A 96 -7.63 9.06 11.21
C SER A 96 -7.01 10.03 10.20
N TYR A 97 -7.49 9.93 8.96
CA TYR A 97 -7.31 10.99 8.00
C TYR A 97 -7.98 12.26 8.54
N PRO A 98 -7.37 13.44 8.37
CA PRO A 98 -8.06 14.69 8.68
C PRO A 98 -9.41 14.72 7.96
N LYS A 99 -10.43 15.23 8.63
CA LYS A 99 -11.77 15.32 8.06
C LYS A 99 -11.72 16.04 6.70
N GLY A 100 -12.31 15.43 5.67
CA GLY A 100 -12.26 15.89 4.28
C GLY A 100 -11.13 15.31 3.43
N PHE A 101 -10.28 14.45 3.99
CA PHE A 101 -9.18 13.77 3.30
C PHE A 101 -9.28 12.25 3.39
N GLU A 102 -10.47 11.70 3.63
CA GLU A 102 -10.71 10.26 3.78
C GLU A 102 -10.69 9.52 2.43
N HIS A 103 -10.97 10.23 1.33
CA HIS A 103 -11.14 9.64 0.00
C HIS A 103 -10.02 10.00 -0.97
N VAL A 104 -9.82 9.12 -1.95
CA VAL A 104 -9.04 9.44 -3.14
C VAL A 104 -9.90 10.28 -4.08
N THR A 105 -9.35 11.39 -4.54
CA THR A 105 -10.07 12.36 -5.37
C THR A 105 -9.41 12.54 -6.73
N CYS A 106 -10.18 12.99 -7.72
CA CYS A 106 -9.64 13.42 -9.00
C CYS A 106 -8.58 14.52 -8.81
N GLY A 107 -7.46 14.41 -9.52
CA GLY A 107 -6.33 15.34 -9.40
C GLY A 107 -5.39 15.04 -8.23
N SER A 108 -5.68 14.05 -7.38
CA SER A 108 -4.75 13.59 -6.36
C SER A 108 -3.56 12.86 -6.99
N SER A 109 -2.38 13.03 -6.40
CA SER A 109 -1.17 12.27 -6.76
C SER A 109 -0.91 11.21 -5.70
N ILE A 110 -1.03 9.93 -6.06
CA ILE A 110 -0.99 8.81 -5.12
C ILE A 110 0.17 7.87 -5.42
N LYS A 111 0.59 7.11 -4.41
CA LYS A 111 1.37 5.88 -4.59
C LYS A 111 0.44 4.70 -4.35
N LEU A 112 0.30 3.86 -5.36
CA LEU A 112 -0.42 2.59 -5.23
C LEU A 112 0.51 1.55 -4.65
N VAL A 113 0.16 1.06 -3.47
CA VAL A 113 0.95 0.06 -2.75
C VAL A 113 0.30 -1.30 -2.93
N HIS A 114 1.08 -2.28 -3.36
CA HIS A 114 0.65 -3.67 -3.43
C HIS A 114 0.51 -4.24 -2.02
N GLU A 115 -0.62 -4.90 -1.72
CA GLU A 115 -0.97 -5.31 -0.36
C GLU A 115 0.04 -6.29 0.23
N THR A 116 0.41 -7.34 -0.50
CA THR A 116 1.22 -8.44 0.07
C THR A 116 2.71 -8.11 0.13
N SER A 117 3.28 -7.52 -0.94
CA SER A 117 4.72 -7.19 -0.99
C SER A 117 5.05 -5.82 -0.40
N ARG A 118 4.04 -4.96 -0.23
CA ARG A 118 4.21 -3.53 0.09
C ARG A 118 5.05 -2.77 -0.92
N TYR A 119 5.27 -3.25 -2.13
CA TYR A 119 5.97 -2.47 -3.17
C TYR A 119 5.01 -1.44 -3.77
N ARG A 120 5.54 -0.33 -4.29
CA ARG A 120 4.76 0.75 -4.91
C ARG A 120 4.80 0.65 -6.42
N LEU A 121 3.66 0.85 -7.07
CA LEU A 121 3.56 0.95 -8.52
C LEU A 121 4.54 2.03 -9.02
N HIS A 122 5.36 1.68 -10.00
CA HIS A 122 6.54 2.44 -10.39
C HIS A 122 6.77 2.37 -11.90
N SER A 123 7.26 3.47 -12.48
CA SER A 123 7.70 3.50 -13.87
C SER A 123 8.93 4.41 -14.01
N HIS A 124 9.61 4.36 -15.15
CA HIS A 124 10.89 5.03 -15.39
C HIS A 124 11.21 5.00 -16.89
N GLU A 125 12.27 5.68 -17.34
CA GLU A 125 12.66 5.77 -18.76
C GLU A 125 13.38 4.52 -19.29
N VAL A 126 12.89 3.33 -18.95
CA VAL A 126 13.32 2.04 -19.50
C VAL A 126 12.13 1.43 -20.23
N ALA A 127 12.39 0.83 -21.39
CA ALA A 127 11.38 0.14 -22.18
C ALA A 127 11.55 -1.38 -22.05
N TYR A 128 10.46 -2.12 -22.23
CA TYR A 128 10.56 -3.57 -22.33
C TYR A 128 11.36 -3.98 -23.57
N GLY A 129 12.25 -4.96 -23.43
CA GLY A 129 12.94 -5.58 -24.57
C GLY A 129 12.08 -6.60 -25.33
N THR A 130 10.91 -6.95 -24.79
CA THR A 130 9.95 -7.92 -25.33
C THR A 130 8.57 -7.29 -25.42
N GLY A 131 7.60 -8.04 -25.94
CA GLY A 131 6.20 -7.62 -25.95
C GLY A 131 6.00 -6.39 -26.84
N SER A 132 5.44 -5.32 -26.29
CA SER A 132 5.13 -4.11 -27.06
C SER A 132 6.32 -3.18 -27.32
N GLY A 133 7.41 -3.33 -26.55
CA GLY A 133 8.52 -2.37 -26.57
C GLY A 133 8.22 -1.02 -25.92
N GLN A 134 7.09 -0.88 -25.21
CA GLN A 134 6.72 0.35 -24.51
C GLN A 134 7.48 0.51 -23.18
N GLN A 135 7.31 1.68 -22.54
CA GLN A 135 7.93 1.97 -21.25
C GLN A 135 7.47 0.97 -20.18
N SER A 136 8.42 0.44 -19.41
CA SER A 136 8.14 -0.58 -18.39
C SER A 136 7.42 -0.01 -17.18
N VAL A 137 6.54 -0.83 -16.61
CA VAL A 137 5.88 -0.59 -15.34
C VAL A 137 6.21 -1.74 -14.41
N THR A 138 6.59 -1.41 -13.20
CA THR A 138 7.14 -2.33 -12.21
C THR A 138 6.56 -1.97 -10.85
N THR A 139 6.94 -2.72 -9.82
CA THR A 139 6.83 -2.21 -8.46
C THR A 139 8.21 -2.04 -7.83
N HIS A 140 8.35 -0.98 -7.03
CA HIS A 140 9.59 -0.58 -6.38
C HIS A 140 9.43 -0.55 -4.86
N MET A 141 10.47 -0.96 -4.13
CA MET A 141 10.43 -1.08 -2.68
C MET A 141 10.55 0.27 -1.95
N ALA A 142 11.29 1.23 -2.51
CA ALA A 142 11.61 2.46 -1.80
C ALA A 142 10.37 3.33 -1.59
N ARG A 143 10.05 3.63 -0.32
CA ARG A 143 8.87 4.41 0.06
C ARG A 143 8.93 5.86 -0.41
N ASN A 144 10.12 6.44 -0.50
CA ASN A 144 10.36 7.84 -0.85
C ASN A 144 10.65 8.08 -2.34
N ASP A 145 10.52 7.05 -3.19
CA ASP A 145 10.79 7.19 -4.62
C ASP A 145 9.76 8.09 -5.31
N VAL A 146 10.24 9.04 -6.11
CA VAL A 146 9.41 10.04 -6.81
C VAL A 146 8.75 9.48 -8.06
N SER A 147 9.31 8.42 -8.63
CA SER A 147 8.80 7.71 -9.81
C SER A 147 7.72 6.68 -9.44
N SER A 148 7.27 6.69 -8.19
CA SER A 148 6.10 5.95 -7.71
C SER A 148 4.83 6.81 -7.61
N TYR A 149 4.87 8.08 -8.02
CA TYR A 149 3.70 8.96 -7.99
C TYR A 149 2.88 8.87 -9.30
N TRP A 150 1.58 8.66 -9.13
CA TRP A 150 0.60 8.57 -10.21
C TRP A 150 -0.53 9.58 -9.96
N LEU A 151 -0.86 10.37 -10.97
CA LEU A 151 -1.98 11.31 -10.96
C LEU A 151 -3.28 10.57 -11.32
N VAL A 152 -4.30 10.73 -10.49
CA VAL A 152 -5.64 10.19 -10.73
C VAL A 152 -6.42 11.13 -11.65
N LYS A 153 -6.88 10.62 -12.79
CA LYS A 153 -7.65 11.36 -13.80
C LYS A 153 -8.89 10.58 -14.22
N GLU A 154 -9.80 11.23 -14.93
CA GLU A 154 -10.94 10.60 -15.59
C GLU A 154 -10.52 9.50 -16.59
N GLY A 155 -11.42 8.54 -16.82
CA GLY A 155 -11.28 7.54 -17.87
C GLY A 155 -11.17 8.15 -19.27
N ASP A 156 -10.65 7.38 -20.22
CA ASP A 156 -10.69 7.79 -21.63
C ASP A 156 -12.13 8.05 -22.08
N SER A 157 -12.34 9.13 -22.85
CA SER A 157 -13.66 9.55 -23.35
C SER A 157 -14.69 9.93 -22.27
N GLU A 158 -14.31 9.98 -20.98
CA GLU A 158 -15.14 10.54 -19.91
C GLU A 158 -14.98 12.07 -19.81
N PRO A 159 -15.98 12.80 -19.28
CA PRO A 159 -15.83 14.21 -18.98
C PRO A 159 -14.68 14.45 -18.00
N VAL A 160 -13.90 15.52 -18.22
CA VAL A 160 -12.83 15.94 -17.30
C VAL A 160 -13.40 16.03 -15.89
N CYS A 161 -12.80 15.27 -14.96
CA CYS A 161 -13.29 15.24 -13.59
C CYS A 161 -12.90 16.53 -12.85
N GLN A 162 -13.78 16.96 -11.94
CA GLN A 162 -13.49 18.11 -11.08
C GLN A 162 -12.41 17.73 -10.07
N VAL A 163 -11.32 18.50 -10.02
CA VAL A 163 -10.25 18.30 -9.05
C VAL A 163 -10.80 18.42 -7.63
N GLY A 164 -10.45 17.48 -6.76
CA GLY A 164 -10.99 17.39 -5.40
C GLY A 164 -12.26 16.54 -5.27
N LYS A 165 -12.95 16.23 -6.38
CA LYS A 165 -14.12 15.34 -6.34
C LYS A 165 -13.71 13.91 -5.96
N PRO A 166 -14.32 13.29 -4.93
CA PRO A 166 -14.10 11.89 -4.59
C PRO A 166 -14.37 10.94 -5.76
N ILE A 167 -13.54 9.90 -5.88
CA ILE A 167 -13.71 8.85 -6.88
C ILE A 167 -14.68 7.80 -6.33
N GLU A 168 -15.73 7.50 -7.09
CA GLU A 168 -16.70 6.46 -6.77
C GLU A 168 -16.11 5.06 -7.03
N CYS A 169 -16.50 4.09 -6.19
CA CYS A 169 -16.25 2.69 -6.46
C CYS A 169 -16.98 2.28 -7.75
N GLY A 170 -16.28 1.58 -8.66
CA GLY A 170 -16.76 1.27 -10.00
C GLY A 170 -16.50 2.36 -11.04
N ALA A 171 -15.97 3.53 -10.66
CA ALA A 171 -15.58 4.56 -11.61
C ALA A 171 -14.43 4.09 -12.53
N THR A 172 -14.45 4.58 -13.77
CA THR A 172 -13.35 4.40 -14.72
C THR A 172 -12.40 5.59 -14.62
N ILE A 173 -11.12 5.31 -14.38
CA ILE A 173 -10.06 6.31 -14.20
C ILE A 173 -8.89 6.04 -15.14
N ARG A 174 -8.00 7.03 -15.27
CA ARG A 174 -6.63 6.86 -15.77
C ARG A 174 -5.63 7.19 -14.66
N LEU A 175 -4.49 6.52 -14.71
CA LEU A 175 -3.36 6.78 -13.82
C LEU A 175 -2.19 7.29 -14.65
N GLU A 176 -1.86 8.56 -14.51
CA GLU A 176 -0.76 9.17 -15.25
C GLU A 176 0.50 9.21 -14.38
N HIS A 177 1.58 8.58 -14.83
CA HIS A 177 2.88 8.61 -14.17
C HIS A 177 3.44 10.03 -14.16
N MET A 178 3.68 10.59 -12.98
CA MET A 178 4.00 12.01 -12.81
C MET A 178 5.30 12.43 -13.52
N GLN A 179 6.33 11.58 -13.49
CA GLN A 179 7.65 11.95 -14.01
C GLN A 179 7.69 11.87 -15.55
N THR A 180 7.12 10.81 -16.14
CA THR A 180 7.20 10.58 -17.60
C THR A 180 5.97 11.06 -18.36
N ARG A 181 4.91 11.47 -17.63
CA ARG A 181 3.63 11.93 -18.18
C ARG A 181 3.00 10.90 -19.14
N ARG A 182 3.13 9.62 -18.79
CA ARG A 182 2.58 8.47 -19.52
C ARG A 182 1.49 7.82 -18.68
N ASN A 183 0.47 7.27 -19.32
CA ASN A 183 -0.63 6.60 -18.66
C ASN A 183 -0.34 5.13 -18.41
N LEU A 184 -0.83 4.59 -17.28
CA LEU A 184 -0.85 3.16 -17.03
C LEU A 184 -1.71 2.46 -18.08
N HIS A 185 -1.11 1.54 -18.82
CA HIS A 185 -1.66 0.99 -20.04
C HIS A 185 -1.61 -0.53 -20.02
N SER A 186 -2.58 -1.18 -20.65
CA SER A 186 -2.51 -2.63 -20.88
C SER A 186 -3.17 -3.06 -22.17
N HIS A 187 -2.73 -4.19 -22.70
CA HIS A 187 -3.07 -4.65 -24.04
C HIS A 187 -2.82 -6.15 -24.21
N MET A 188 -3.11 -6.69 -25.39
CA MET A 188 -3.00 -8.11 -25.71
C MET A 188 -1.57 -8.57 -26.03
N PHE A 189 -0.57 -8.01 -25.33
CA PHE A 189 0.80 -8.51 -25.31
C PHE A 189 1.03 -9.34 -24.05
N LYS A 190 1.93 -10.33 -24.12
CA LYS A 190 2.30 -11.15 -22.96
C LYS A 190 3.23 -10.37 -22.05
N ALA A 191 3.06 -10.53 -20.73
CA ALA A 191 3.98 -9.94 -19.76
C ALA A 191 5.40 -10.53 -19.90
N PRO A 192 6.47 -9.74 -19.61
CA PRO A 192 7.86 -10.15 -19.85
C PRO A 192 8.31 -11.42 -19.12
N LEU A 193 7.91 -11.60 -17.86
CA LEU A 193 8.25 -12.75 -17.01
C LEU A 193 7.06 -13.72 -16.92
N SER A 194 5.85 -13.20 -16.70
CA SER A 194 4.64 -14.01 -16.50
C SER A 194 3.87 -14.21 -17.81
N THR A 195 4.32 -15.14 -18.66
CA THR A 195 3.74 -15.36 -20.02
C THR A 195 2.24 -15.69 -20.10
N LYS A 196 1.59 -16.06 -18.97
CA LYS A 196 0.14 -16.28 -18.87
C LYS A 196 -0.65 -14.99 -18.62
N ASN A 197 0.03 -13.93 -18.18
CA ASN A 197 -0.53 -12.63 -17.88
C ASN A 197 -0.33 -11.67 -19.07
N LEU A 198 -1.08 -10.58 -19.04
CA LEU A 198 -0.95 -9.50 -20.01
C LEU A 198 0.09 -8.47 -19.58
N GLU A 199 0.77 -7.86 -20.54
CA GLU A 199 1.72 -6.79 -20.30
C GLU A 199 1.00 -5.54 -19.77
N VAL A 200 1.61 -4.92 -18.75
CA VAL A 200 1.25 -3.59 -18.27
C VAL A 200 2.44 -2.68 -18.49
N SER A 201 2.19 -1.55 -19.14
CA SER A 201 3.19 -0.60 -19.62
C SER A 201 2.77 0.83 -19.30
N ALA A 202 3.66 1.78 -19.56
CA ALA A 202 3.35 3.19 -19.54
C ALA A 202 3.30 3.71 -21.00
N PHE A 203 2.16 4.22 -21.42
CA PHE A 203 1.89 4.63 -22.80
C PHE A 203 1.47 6.09 -22.92
N GLY A 204 1.45 6.61 -24.14
CA GLY A 204 1.03 7.98 -24.38
C GLY A 204 2.12 9.01 -24.12
N VAL A 205 1.75 10.30 -24.22
CA VAL A 205 2.64 11.45 -24.05
C VAL A 205 1.86 12.59 -23.41
N ALA A 206 2.45 13.26 -22.42
CA ALA A 206 1.85 14.42 -21.74
C ALA A 206 0.47 14.13 -21.08
N GLY A 207 0.20 12.87 -20.73
CA GLY A 207 -1.07 12.41 -20.16
C GLY A 207 -2.15 12.10 -21.20
N GLU A 208 -1.86 12.28 -22.49
CA GLU A 208 -2.70 11.85 -23.60
C GLU A 208 -2.38 10.42 -23.99
N GLY A 209 -3.42 9.62 -24.22
CA GLY A 209 -3.28 8.24 -24.67
C GLY A 209 -4.59 7.74 -25.28
N ASP A 210 -5.05 6.54 -24.94
CA ASP A 210 -6.23 5.94 -25.56
C ASP A 210 -7.07 5.10 -24.58
N ARG A 211 -8.13 4.47 -25.10
CA ARG A 211 -9.07 3.63 -24.34
C ARG A 211 -8.44 2.43 -23.60
N LEU A 212 -7.19 2.09 -23.87
CA LEU A 212 -6.43 1.04 -23.18
C LEU A 212 -5.67 1.59 -21.96
N ASP A 213 -5.84 2.88 -21.64
CA ASP A 213 -5.37 3.51 -20.42
C ASP A 213 -6.42 3.47 -19.29
N SER A 214 -7.64 3.01 -19.59
CA SER A 214 -8.78 3.08 -18.67
C SER A 214 -8.84 1.87 -17.71
N TRP A 215 -8.95 2.17 -16.42
CA TRP A 215 -9.03 1.19 -15.34
C TRP A 215 -10.26 1.45 -14.46
N ILE A 216 -10.98 0.38 -14.13
CA ILE A 216 -12.13 0.43 -13.23
C ILE A 216 -11.65 0.16 -11.81
N VAL A 217 -11.99 1.06 -10.88
CA VAL A 217 -11.67 0.94 -9.44
C VAL A 217 -12.67 0.00 -8.78
N GLU A 218 -12.20 -1.11 -8.22
CA GLU A 218 -13.04 -2.11 -7.55
C GLU A 218 -12.72 -2.18 -6.05
N CYS A 219 -13.48 -1.45 -5.25
CA CYS A 219 -13.36 -1.42 -3.79
C CYS A 219 -13.63 -2.81 -3.17
N GLN A 220 -12.89 -3.14 -2.10
CA GLN A 220 -12.99 -4.43 -1.39
C GLN A 220 -13.45 -4.22 0.06
N GLU A 221 -14.60 -3.59 0.25
CA GLU A 221 -15.14 -3.23 1.58
C GLU A 221 -15.30 -4.44 2.52
N ASN A 222 -15.78 -5.57 1.99
CA ASN A 222 -16.00 -6.80 2.77
C ASN A 222 -14.72 -7.43 3.34
N GLU A 223 -13.54 -7.09 2.82
CA GLU A 223 -12.26 -7.65 3.28
C GLU A 223 -11.69 -6.89 4.50
N GLN A 224 -12.37 -5.84 4.99
CA GLN A 224 -11.76 -4.82 5.86
C GLN A 224 -12.55 -4.48 7.13
N CYS A 225 -13.80 -4.95 7.25
CA CYS A 225 -14.60 -4.68 8.44
C CYS A 225 -14.19 -5.57 9.61
N SER A 226 -13.78 -4.94 10.73
CA SER A 226 -13.38 -5.58 11.97
C SER A 226 -14.55 -6.05 12.85
N ALA A 227 -15.78 -5.64 12.54
CA ALA A 227 -17.00 -6.04 13.26
C ALA A 227 -18.24 -6.04 12.36
N ASP A 228 -19.18 -6.96 12.63
CA ASP A 228 -20.50 -7.00 11.98
C ASP A 228 -21.27 -5.69 12.24
N GLY A 229 -21.50 -4.90 11.20
CA GLY A 229 -22.37 -3.72 11.25
C GLY A 229 -21.71 -2.34 11.22
N GLU A 230 -20.38 -2.25 11.19
CA GLU A 230 -19.62 -0.98 11.09
C GLU A 230 -18.94 -0.76 9.73
N CYS A 231 -19.36 -1.49 8.70
CA CYS A 231 -18.97 -1.16 7.32
C CYS A 231 -19.73 0.10 6.90
N GLU A 232 -19.20 1.29 7.17
CA GLU A 232 -19.66 2.50 6.48
C GLU A 232 -19.25 2.36 5.00
N ASP A 233 -20.17 1.91 4.16
CA ASP A 233 -20.04 1.94 2.70
C ASP A 233 -20.72 3.20 2.19
N ASP A 234 -19.90 4.20 1.84
CA ASP A 234 -20.34 5.41 1.15
C ASP A 234 -20.20 5.29 -0.38
N GLY A 235 -19.79 4.12 -0.89
CA GLY A 235 -19.54 3.85 -2.30
C GLY A 235 -18.35 4.62 -2.88
N LEU A 236 -17.46 5.16 -2.03
CA LEU A 236 -16.33 5.98 -2.45
C LEU A 236 -14.99 5.26 -2.21
N TRP A 237 -14.03 5.54 -3.07
CA TRP A 237 -12.67 5.02 -2.93
C TRP A 237 -11.96 5.69 -1.75
N LYS A 238 -12.01 5.05 -0.60
CA LYS A 238 -11.35 5.47 0.63
C LYS A 238 -9.83 5.24 0.57
N ARG A 239 -9.08 6.14 1.21
CA ARG A 239 -7.64 6.04 1.35
C ARG A 239 -7.26 4.92 2.30
N GLY A 240 -6.15 4.26 2.00
CA GLY A 240 -5.70 3.12 2.78
C GLY A 240 -6.53 1.86 2.56
N GLU A 241 -7.76 1.96 2.04
CA GLU A 241 -8.62 0.81 1.79
C GLU A 241 -8.17 0.00 0.56
N ILE A 242 -8.38 -1.31 0.65
CA ILE A 242 -8.06 -2.27 -0.41
C ILE A 242 -8.98 -2.09 -1.61
N VAL A 243 -8.35 -2.05 -2.77
CA VAL A 243 -8.99 -1.98 -4.08
C VAL A 243 -8.32 -2.97 -5.05
N ARG A 244 -9.03 -3.29 -6.13
CA ARG A 244 -8.45 -3.85 -7.34
C ARG A 244 -8.63 -2.85 -8.49
N PHE A 245 -7.73 -2.90 -9.48
CA PHE A 245 -7.87 -2.13 -10.72
C PHE A 245 -8.10 -3.11 -11.85
N ARG A 246 -9.30 -3.10 -12.43
CA ARG A 246 -9.63 -3.91 -13.60
C ARG A 246 -9.46 -3.08 -14.86
N HIS A 247 -8.57 -3.52 -15.75
CA HIS A 247 -8.40 -2.89 -17.04
C HIS A 247 -9.69 -2.99 -17.86
N GLN A 248 -10.24 -1.85 -18.31
CA GLN A 248 -11.58 -1.78 -18.91
C GLN A 248 -11.69 -2.63 -20.17
N SER A 249 -10.67 -2.59 -21.04
CA SER A 249 -10.73 -3.25 -22.35
C SER A 249 -10.42 -4.75 -22.32
N THR A 250 -9.58 -5.22 -21.39
CA THR A 250 -9.21 -6.66 -21.32
C THR A 250 -9.91 -7.42 -20.21
N ASN A 251 -10.46 -6.73 -19.20
CA ASN A 251 -10.98 -7.28 -17.94
C ASN A 251 -9.93 -7.95 -17.04
N TYR A 252 -8.64 -7.76 -17.31
CA TYR A 252 -7.56 -8.26 -16.45
C TYR A 252 -7.32 -7.29 -15.30
N LEU A 253 -6.88 -7.82 -14.15
CA LEU A 253 -6.64 -7.08 -12.92
C LEU A 253 -5.16 -6.73 -12.81
N LEU A 254 -4.86 -5.51 -12.36
CA LEU A 254 -3.49 -5.09 -12.06
C LEU A 254 -2.89 -6.03 -11.00
N HIS A 255 -1.76 -6.64 -11.33
CA HIS A 255 -1.17 -7.74 -10.59
C HIS A 255 0.34 -7.58 -10.47
N THR A 256 0.90 -7.96 -9.32
CA THR A 256 2.34 -8.13 -9.14
C THR A 256 2.61 -9.25 -8.14
N SER A 257 3.78 -9.88 -8.20
CA SER A 257 4.11 -11.00 -7.31
C SER A 257 5.60 -11.01 -7.01
N SER A 258 5.98 -11.38 -5.78
CA SER A 258 7.38 -11.53 -5.38
C SER A 258 8.10 -12.66 -6.13
N MET A 259 7.35 -13.56 -6.78
CA MET A 259 7.90 -14.62 -7.62
C MET A 259 8.33 -14.14 -9.01
N ALA A 260 7.80 -13.01 -9.48
CA ALA A 260 8.10 -12.44 -10.79
C ALA A 260 8.95 -11.18 -10.60
N ARG A 261 10.24 -11.36 -10.33
CA ARG A 261 11.20 -10.28 -10.04
C ARG A 261 12.27 -10.20 -11.12
N PHE A 262 12.62 -8.98 -11.52
CA PHE A 262 13.76 -8.76 -12.40
C PHE A 262 15.05 -8.95 -11.61
N ASP A 263 15.92 -9.83 -12.10
CA ASP A 263 17.22 -10.13 -11.52
C ASP A 263 18.24 -10.43 -12.63
N ASP A 264 19.50 -10.66 -12.27
CA ASP A 264 20.55 -10.92 -13.27
C ASP A 264 20.35 -12.23 -14.06
N SER A 265 19.46 -13.13 -13.63
CA SER A 265 19.17 -14.37 -14.33
C SER A 265 18.22 -14.17 -15.52
N ASN A 266 17.27 -13.24 -15.41
CA ASN A 266 16.30 -12.94 -16.46
C ASN A 266 16.56 -11.59 -17.17
N CYS A 267 17.35 -10.72 -16.54
CA CYS A 267 17.54 -9.33 -16.95
C CYS A 267 18.99 -8.91 -16.61
N PRO A 268 20.01 -9.52 -17.26
CA PRO A 268 21.41 -9.30 -16.93
C PRO A 268 21.80 -7.83 -17.15
N HIS A 269 22.41 -7.21 -16.15
CA HIS A 269 22.85 -5.81 -16.15
C HIS A 269 21.72 -4.79 -16.38
N CYS A 270 20.48 -5.13 -16.01
CA CYS A 270 19.37 -4.22 -16.26
C CYS A 270 19.16 -3.19 -15.13
N PRO A 271 18.72 -1.96 -15.45
CA PRO A 271 18.54 -0.89 -14.46
C PRO A 271 17.44 -1.16 -13.42
N ILE A 272 16.65 -2.20 -13.63
CA ILE A 272 15.45 -2.54 -12.84
C ILE A 272 15.64 -3.81 -12.00
N ASN A 273 16.88 -4.29 -11.86
CA ASN A 273 17.20 -5.41 -10.99
C ASN A 273 16.68 -5.13 -9.57
N GLY A 274 15.95 -6.09 -9.01
CA GLY A 274 15.31 -5.97 -7.72
C GLY A 274 13.83 -5.55 -7.78
N GLN A 275 13.33 -5.06 -8.91
CA GLN A 275 11.94 -4.63 -9.07
C GLN A 275 11.04 -5.83 -9.43
N GLN A 276 9.76 -5.78 -9.04
CA GLN A 276 8.80 -6.84 -9.39
C GLN A 276 8.04 -6.46 -10.68
N GLU A 277 7.73 -7.47 -11.50
CA GLU A 277 6.90 -7.32 -12.69
C GLU A 277 5.49 -6.86 -12.30
N VAL A 278 4.96 -5.89 -13.05
CA VAL A 278 3.54 -5.57 -13.04
C VAL A 278 2.92 -6.12 -14.31
N SER A 279 1.80 -6.81 -14.16
CA SER A 279 1.09 -7.47 -15.26
C SER A 279 -0.42 -7.41 -15.03
N GLY A 280 -1.19 -7.74 -16.06
CA GLY A 280 -2.62 -7.98 -15.95
C GLY A 280 -2.85 -9.46 -15.70
N SER A 281 -3.58 -9.83 -14.63
CA SER A 281 -4.01 -11.21 -14.35
C SER A 281 -5.50 -11.40 -14.60
N ALA A 282 -5.89 -12.53 -15.18
CA ALA A 282 -7.31 -12.90 -15.33
C ALA A 282 -7.94 -13.38 -14.01
N THR A 283 -7.12 -13.73 -13.02
CA THR A 283 -7.57 -14.34 -11.77
C THR A 283 -7.57 -13.34 -10.62
N ARG A 284 -8.63 -13.38 -9.81
CA ARG A 284 -8.71 -12.64 -8.54
C ARG A 284 -7.91 -13.39 -7.48
N THR A 285 -6.80 -12.82 -7.07
CA THR A 285 -5.92 -13.36 -6.01
C THR A 285 -5.55 -12.26 -5.02
N ARG A 286 -4.78 -12.60 -3.97
CA ARG A 286 -4.19 -11.60 -3.06
C ARG A 286 -3.16 -10.71 -3.76
N ASP A 287 -2.53 -11.22 -4.82
CA ASP A 287 -1.54 -10.52 -5.65
C ASP A 287 -2.16 -9.48 -6.61
N THR A 288 -3.48 -9.29 -6.53
CA THR A 288 -4.23 -8.24 -7.27
C THR A 288 -4.73 -7.13 -6.36
N LEU A 289 -4.38 -7.16 -5.07
CA LEU A 289 -4.86 -6.22 -4.06
C LEU A 289 -3.89 -5.05 -3.92
N TRP A 290 -4.43 -3.85 -3.97
CA TRP A 290 -3.69 -2.59 -3.86
C TRP A 290 -4.40 -1.64 -2.90
N PHE A 291 -3.69 -0.64 -2.40
CA PHE A 291 -4.30 0.46 -1.65
C PHE A 291 -3.54 1.76 -1.89
N ALA A 292 -4.24 2.89 -1.74
CA ALA A 292 -3.65 4.22 -1.82
C ALA A 292 -3.41 4.76 -0.40
N GLY A 293 -2.28 4.40 0.20
CA GLY A 293 -1.92 4.83 1.56
C GLY A 293 -1.04 6.09 1.61
N GLU A 294 -0.35 6.41 0.52
CA GLU A 294 0.62 7.50 0.43
C GLU A 294 0.29 8.39 -0.75
N GLY A 295 0.43 9.71 -0.61
CA GLY A 295 0.08 10.64 -1.68
C GLY A 295 -0.12 12.08 -1.22
N ILE A 296 -0.35 12.92 -2.22
CA ILE A 296 -0.83 14.29 -2.08
C ILE A 296 -2.29 14.26 -2.52
N TYR A 297 -3.19 14.44 -1.56
CA TYR A 297 -4.62 14.36 -1.77
C TYR A 297 -5.20 15.76 -1.85
N VAL A 298 -6.02 16.01 -2.87
CA VAL A 298 -6.71 17.28 -3.07
C VAL A 298 -8.14 17.14 -2.55
N THR A 299 -8.67 18.18 -1.92
CA THR A 299 -10.06 18.23 -1.45
C THR A 299 -10.71 19.51 -1.96
N GLU A 300 -12.05 19.54 -2.00
CA GLU A 300 -12.84 20.69 -2.47
C GLU A 300 -12.81 21.90 -1.53
#